data_AF-U6JW67-F1
#
_entry.id   AF-U6JW67-F1
#
_cell.length_a   1.000
_cell.length_b   1.000
_cell.length_c   1.000
_cell.angle_alpha   90.00
_cell.angle_beta   90.00
_cell.angle_gamma   90.00
#
_symmetry.space_group_name_H-M   'P 1'
#
loop_
_entity.id
_entity.type
_entity.pdbx_description
1 polymer ?
#
loop_
_entity_poly.entity_id
_entity_poly.type
_entity_poly.pdbx_seq_one_letter_code
_entity_poly.pdbx_strand_id
1 'polypeptide(L)'
;MPSTASRRPVAVAAAGCSSSSSSSSSIGGGTTAATTAAAAAAAARRRNEIFVDVIERVSAVLTPAGQLMRAAVDGTIQMKSYLDPPPLLKLALTDQISINDLSLFESEGLLLFKPPAGEFSLLNYSLPYLLSVPFRLFPAVEELAHGKAEVTLRLRADLPEQCSAANLCVSVSIPKSTTSASLEVSPPILSQGGEFIPSEHRVQWLMKKMQGGSEVVFRARLAFNPSLPLPTRAEFGPATLGFEVPMYNVSSLQG
;
A
#
# COMPACT_ATOMS: atom_id res chain seq x y z
N MET A 1 -15.80 6.70 8.93
CA MET A 1 -16.38 5.43 9.40
C MET A 1 -15.88 4.32 8.49
N PRO A 2 -14.73 3.66 8.76
CA PRO A 2 -14.28 2.56 7.91
C PRO A 2 -14.94 1.25 8.36
N SER A 3 -15.42 0.51 7.36
CA SER A 3 -16.12 -0.78 7.48
C SER A 3 -15.11 -1.92 7.52
N THR A 4 -15.13 -2.73 8.57
CA THR A 4 -14.28 -3.91 8.74
C THR A 4 -14.87 -5.09 7.97
N ALA A 5 -14.32 -5.42 6.80
CA ALA A 5 -14.68 -6.63 6.07
C ALA A 5 -13.90 -7.84 6.62
N SER A 6 -14.59 -8.62 7.45
CA SER A 6 -14.14 -9.92 7.96
C SER A 6 -14.02 -10.93 6.80
N ARG A 7 -12.81 -11.47 6.55
CA ARG A 7 -12.62 -12.65 5.70
C ARG A 7 -12.38 -13.88 6.58
N ARG A 8 -13.28 -14.86 6.46
CA ARG A 8 -13.18 -16.19 7.07
C ARG A 8 -12.05 -17.01 6.41
N PRO A 9 -11.37 -17.90 7.13
CA PRO A 9 -10.52 -18.92 6.51
C PRO A 9 -11.36 -20.09 5.96
N VAL A 10 -10.86 -20.66 4.87
CA VAL A 10 -11.37 -21.89 4.22
C VAL A 10 -10.90 -23.09 5.04
N ALA A 11 -11.83 -23.91 5.52
CA ALA A 11 -11.54 -25.14 6.24
C ALA A 11 -11.33 -26.31 5.26
N VAL A 12 -10.23 -27.02 5.40
CA VAL A 12 -9.97 -28.31 4.74
C VAL A 12 -10.54 -29.41 5.64
N ALA A 13 -11.46 -30.21 5.10
CA ALA A 13 -12.09 -31.32 5.80
C ALA A 13 -11.21 -32.57 5.76
N ALA A 14 -11.05 -33.23 6.90
CA ALA A 14 -10.61 -34.63 6.98
C ALA A 14 -11.74 -35.46 7.61
N ALA A 15 -12.05 -36.57 6.95
CA ALA A 15 -13.17 -37.45 7.22
C ALA A 15 -12.94 -38.39 8.43
N GLY A 16 -14.06 -38.85 9.00
CA GLY A 16 -14.16 -40.16 9.67
C GLY A 16 -14.51 -40.12 11.16
N CYS A 17 -15.77 -40.36 11.51
CA CYS A 17 -16.27 -41.67 11.96
C CYS A 17 -17.60 -41.50 12.73
N SER A 18 -18.53 -42.41 12.46
CA SER A 18 -19.91 -42.47 12.95
C SER A 18 -20.05 -43.17 14.30
N SER A 19 -20.98 -42.69 15.14
CA SER A 19 -21.87 -43.56 15.95
C SER A 19 -23.01 -42.76 16.62
N SER A 20 -24.20 -43.36 16.54
CA SER A 20 -25.52 -42.97 17.06
C SER A 20 -25.69 -43.08 18.58
N SER A 21 -26.53 -42.23 19.20
CA SER A 21 -27.86 -42.61 19.77
C SER A 21 -28.40 -41.66 20.86
N SER A 22 -29.67 -41.26 20.68
CA SER A 22 -30.77 -41.08 21.67
C SER A 22 -30.66 -40.18 22.91
N SER A 23 -31.38 -39.05 22.84
CA SER A 23 -32.37 -38.49 23.79
C SER A 23 -32.32 -38.80 25.30
N SER A 24 -32.26 -37.76 26.13
CA SER A 24 -33.24 -37.50 27.20
C SER A 24 -33.10 -36.10 27.79
N SER A 25 -34.23 -35.60 28.29
CA SER A 25 -34.55 -34.28 28.84
C SER A 25 -34.00 -34.01 30.24
N SER A 26 -33.63 -32.75 30.54
CA SER A 26 -33.93 -32.13 31.84
C SER A 26 -33.74 -30.61 31.82
N ILE A 27 -34.78 -29.92 32.29
CA ILE A 27 -34.84 -28.49 32.64
C ILE A 27 -34.03 -28.28 33.93
N GLY A 28 -33.15 -27.28 33.98
CA GLY A 28 -32.44 -26.88 35.20
C GLY A 28 -31.56 -25.66 34.96
N GLY A 29 -31.85 -24.56 35.67
CA GLY A 29 -31.22 -23.25 35.51
C GLY A 29 -29.76 -23.17 35.96
N GLY A 30 -29.08 -22.10 35.52
CA GLY A 30 -27.71 -21.79 35.93
C GLY A 30 -26.89 -21.03 34.88
N THR A 31 -27.32 -19.83 34.50
CA THR A 31 -26.53 -18.88 33.71
C THR A 31 -25.37 -18.35 34.55
N THR A 32 -24.19 -18.98 34.46
CA THR A 32 -22.87 -18.37 34.79
C THR A 32 -21.65 -19.16 34.25
N ALA A 33 -21.83 -20.32 33.62
CA ALA A 33 -20.72 -21.16 33.12
C ALA A 33 -20.23 -20.82 31.69
N ALA A 34 -20.99 -20.04 30.92
CA ALA A 34 -20.70 -19.80 29.50
C ALA A 34 -19.51 -18.85 29.26
N THR A 35 -19.25 -17.92 30.18
CA THR A 35 -18.16 -16.93 30.05
C THR A 35 -16.80 -17.54 30.35
N THR A 36 -16.72 -18.50 31.28
CA THR A 36 -15.46 -19.18 31.64
C THR A 36 -15.04 -20.21 30.61
N ALA A 37 -15.98 -20.94 29.99
CA ALA A 37 -15.67 -21.92 28.94
C ALA A 37 -15.18 -21.27 27.63
N ALA A 38 -15.73 -20.10 27.25
CA ALA A 38 -15.28 -19.35 26.09
C ALA A 38 -13.91 -18.69 26.31
N ALA A 39 -13.67 -18.14 27.51
CA ALA A 39 -12.36 -17.63 27.91
C ALA A 39 -11.33 -18.75 28.06
N ALA A 40 -11.71 -19.92 28.57
CA ALA A 40 -10.87 -21.11 28.67
C ALA A 40 -10.62 -21.76 27.31
N ALA A 41 -11.56 -21.71 26.36
CA ALA A 41 -11.36 -22.19 24.98
C ALA A 41 -10.53 -21.22 24.13
N ALA A 42 -10.59 -19.92 24.42
CA ALA A 42 -9.67 -18.91 23.89
C ALA A 42 -8.26 -19.06 24.48
N ALA A 43 -8.17 -19.34 25.78
CA ALA A 43 -6.91 -19.70 26.45
C ALA A 43 -6.37 -21.08 26.01
N ALA A 44 -7.23 -22.04 25.64
CA ALA A 44 -6.80 -23.34 25.09
C ALA A 44 -6.26 -23.21 23.67
N ARG A 45 -6.56 -22.11 22.97
CA ARG A 45 -5.91 -21.70 21.72
C ARG A 45 -4.74 -20.74 21.95
N ARG A 46 -4.04 -20.88 23.08
CA ARG A 46 -2.74 -20.22 23.36
C ARG A 46 -1.68 -20.73 22.37
N ARG A 47 -1.76 -20.26 21.13
CA ARG A 47 -0.69 -20.45 20.16
C ARG A 47 0.31 -19.34 20.41
N ASN A 48 1.53 -19.74 20.73
CA ASN A 48 2.67 -18.84 20.86
C ASN A 48 2.98 -18.27 19.48
N GLU A 49 2.30 -17.18 19.13
CA GLU A 49 2.35 -16.55 17.81
C GLU A 49 2.70 -15.07 17.97
N ILE A 50 3.49 -14.56 17.03
CA ILE A 50 3.74 -13.14 16.84
C ILE A 50 3.32 -12.77 15.42
N PHE A 51 2.79 -11.56 15.25
CA PHE A 51 2.53 -10.95 13.96
C PHE A 51 3.41 -9.73 13.84
N VAL A 52 4.04 -9.55 12.69
CA VAL A 52 4.95 -8.43 12.42
C VAL A 52 4.52 -7.78 11.12
N ASP A 53 4.17 -6.50 11.21
CA ASP A 53 3.82 -5.68 10.06
C ASP A 53 4.90 -4.61 9.87
N VAL A 54 5.44 -4.54 8.64
CA VAL A 54 6.37 -3.48 8.24
C VAL A 54 5.58 -2.52 7.35
N ILE A 55 5.49 -1.26 7.79
CA ILE A 55 4.73 -0.22 7.09
C ILE A 55 5.71 0.86 6.67
N GLU A 56 5.85 1.08 5.37
CA GLU A 56 6.76 2.07 4.79
C GLU A 56 6.01 3.10 3.97
N ARG A 57 6.38 4.37 4.16
CA ARG A 57 5.98 5.48 3.29
C ARG A 57 7.18 5.91 2.46
N VAL A 58 7.00 5.84 1.15
CA VAL A 58 8.03 6.25 0.18
C VAL A 58 7.68 7.62 -0.39
N SER A 59 8.62 8.55 -0.32
CA SER A 59 8.53 9.85 -0.98
C SER A 59 9.69 9.98 -1.96
N ALA A 60 9.41 10.25 -3.23
CA ALA A 60 10.44 10.40 -4.25
C ALA A 60 10.11 11.54 -5.22
N VAL A 61 11.15 12.25 -5.67
CA VAL A 61 11.08 13.26 -6.72
C VAL A 61 11.96 12.78 -7.87
N LEU A 62 11.37 12.68 -9.06
CA LEU A 62 12.05 12.24 -10.27
C LEU A 62 12.08 13.36 -11.31
N THR A 63 13.10 13.36 -12.15
CA THR A 63 13.14 14.17 -13.37
C THR A 63 12.13 13.64 -14.39
N PRO A 64 11.73 14.42 -15.42
CA PRO A 64 10.90 13.92 -16.53
C PRO A 64 11.52 12.74 -17.29
N ALA A 65 12.86 12.59 -17.23
CA ALA A 65 13.58 11.45 -17.79
C ALA A 65 13.57 10.21 -16.89
N GLY A 66 12.89 10.25 -15.74
CA GLY A 66 12.78 9.14 -14.80
C GLY A 66 14.02 8.92 -13.92
N GLN A 67 14.89 9.93 -13.78
CA GLN A 67 16.05 9.87 -12.88
C GLN A 67 15.65 10.32 -11.47
N LEU A 68 16.10 9.59 -10.45
CA LEU A 68 15.81 9.92 -9.06
C LEU A 68 16.62 11.14 -8.61
N MET A 69 15.95 12.19 -8.15
CA MET A 69 16.61 13.40 -7.59
C MET A 69 16.69 13.35 -6.08
N ARG A 70 15.58 12.98 -5.43
CA ARG A 70 15.47 12.89 -3.97
C ARG A 70 14.57 11.72 -3.62
N ALA A 71 14.90 11.01 -2.55
CA ALA A 71 14.03 10.05 -1.93
C ALA A 71 14.10 10.12 -0.41
N ALA A 72 13.05 9.65 0.24
CA ALA A 72 13.03 9.33 1.65
C ALA A 72 12.08 8.15 1.87
N VAL A 73 12.45 7.26 2.79
CA VAL A 73 11.58 6.19 3.29
C VAL A 73 11.42 6.38 4.78
N ASP A 74 10.18 6.49 5.24
CA ASP A 74 9.86 6.46 6.66
C ASP A 74 9.11 5.16 6.95
N GLY A 75 9.62 4.36 7.89
CA GLY A 75 9.08 3.05 8.19
C GLY A 75 8.77 2.85 9.67
N THR A 76 7.80 1.98 9.93
CA THR A 76 7.44 1.52 11.27
C THR A 76 7.30 -0.01 11.25
N ILE A 77 7.88 -0.66 12.25
CA ILE A 77 7.67 -2.09 12.53
C ILE A 77 6.65 -2.19 13.66
N GLN A 78 5.47 -2.72 13.35
CA GLN A 78 4.44 -3.03 14.34
C GLN A 78 4.48 -4.51 14.67
N MET A 79 4.33 -4.84 15.94
CA MET A 79 4.32 -6.22 16.40
C MET A 79 3.08 -6.48 17.26
N LYS A 80 2.50 -7.67 17.10
CA LYS A 80 1.47 -8.21 17.98
C LYS A 80 1.92 -9.54 18.57
N SER A 81 2.06 -9.60 19.90
CA SER A 81 2.57 -10.77 20.60
C SER A 81 1.51 -11.48 21.44
N TYR A 82 1.45 -12.79 21.32
CA TYR A 82 0.64 -13.70 22.12
C TYR A 82 1.49 -14.71 22.92
N LEU A 83 2.77 -14.38 23.16
CA LEU A 83 3.72 -15.24 23.87
C LEU A 83 3.49 -15.19 25.38
N ASP A 84 3.35 -16.35 26.02
CA ASP A 84 3.21 -16.46 27.49
C ASP A 84 3.98 -17.69 28.03
N PRO A 85 5.05 -17.50 28.82
CA PRO A 85 5.66 -16.22 29.19
C PRO A 85 6.40 -15.58 28.00
N PRO A 86 6.54 -14.24 27.96
CA PRO A 86 7.27 -13.57 26.89
C PRO A 86 8.78 -13.92 26.93
N PRO A 87 9.33 -14.60 25.91
CA PRO A 87 10.75 -14.89 25.82
C PRO A 87 11.54 -13.62 25.45
N LEU A 88 12.86 -13.67 25.61
CA LEU A 88 13.75 -12.67 25.02
C LEU A 88 13.83 -12.94 23.51
N LEU A 89 13.40 -11.99 22.69
CA LEU A 89 13.48 -12.03 21.24
C LEU A 89 14.70 -11.26 20.75
N LYS A 90 15.23 -11.70 19.60
CA LYS A 90 16.29 -11.04 18.86
C LYS A 90 15.77 -10.71 17.47
N LEU A 91 15.86 -9.45 17.07
CA LEU A 91 15.55 -9.00 15.73
C LEU A 91 16.82 -8.44 15.10
N ALA A 92 17.21 -8.98 13.95
CA ALA A 92 18.31 -8.45 13.17
C ALA A 92 17.77 -7.44 12.16
N LEU A 93 18.41 -6.29 12.06
CA LEU A 93 18.11 -5.26 11.05
C LEU A 93 19.32 -5.07 10.16
N THR A 94 19.11 -4.71 8.90
CA THR A 94 20.20 -4.40 7.98
C THR A 94 20.90 -3.09 8.41
N ASP A 95 22.24 -3.04 8.31
CA ASP A 95 23.15 -1.98 8.80
C ASP A 95 22.92 -0.56 8.22
N GLN A 96 21.91 -0.37 7.39
CA GLN A 96 21.69 0.83 6.59
C GLN A 96 20.60 1.74 7.14
N ILE A 97 19.98 1.35 8.27
CA ILE A 97 18.78 1.97 8.79
C ILE A 97 19.12 2.98 9.88
N SER A 98 18.71 4.24 9.71
CA SER A 98 18.81 5.24 10.77
C SER A 98 17.65 5.03 11.74
N ILE A 99 17.98 4.63 12.97
CA ILE A 99 17.01 4.30 14.02
C ILE A 99 16.82 5.53 14.92
N ASN A 100 15.55 5.87 15.19
CA ASN A 100 15.23 7.03 16.03
C ASN A 100 15.39 6.75 17.53
N ASP A 101 15.34 5.47 17.95
CA ASP A 101 15.51 5.04 19.34
C ASP A 101 16.63 4.02 19.46
N LEU A 102 17.83 4.50 19.80
CA LEU A 102 19.04 3.69 19.92
C LEU A 102 19.11 2.89 21.22
N SER A 103 18.19 3.10 22.16
CA SER A 103 18.25 2.46 23.49
C SER A 103 18.10 0.94 23.45
N LEU A 104 17.53 0.42 22.36
CA LEU A 104 17.28 -1.00 22.14
C LEU A 104 18.33 -1.69 21.25
N PHE A 105 19.32 -0.93 20.73
CA PHE A 105 20.27 -1.42 19.75
C PHE A 105 21.61 -1.76 20.41
N GLU A 106 22.01 -3.04 20.32
CA GLU A 106 23.33 -3.49 20.77
C GLU A 106 24.39 -3.29 19.67
N SER A 107 25.68 -3.41 20.01
CA SER A 107 26.81 -3.12 19.11
C SER A 107 26.88 -3.94 17.81
N GLU A 108 26.02 -4.94 17.64
CA GLU A 108 26.03 -5.89 16.51
C GLU A 108 24.85 -5.75 15.54
N GLY A 109 24.11 -4.65 15.54
CA GLY A 109 22.98 -4.52 14.60
C GLY A 109 21.71 -5.25 15.06
N LEU A 110 21.69 -5.70 16.31
CA LEU A 110 20.66 -6.56 16.88
C LEU A 110 19.80 -5.81 17.90
N LEU A 111 18.50 -5.96 17.77
CA LEU A 111 17.50 -5.47 18.71
C LEU A 111 17.08 -6.61 19.64
N LEU A 112 17.41 -6.50 20.93
CA LEU A 112 17.03 -7.48 21.96
C LEU A 112 15.91 -6.92 22.83
N PHE A 113 14.79 -7.64 22.93
CA PHE A 113 13.65 -7.18 23.72
C PHE A 113 12.77 -8.33 24.20
N LYS A 114 12.02 -8.10 25.30
CA LYS A 114 10.91 -8.96 25.70
C LYS A 114 9.62 -8.33 25.20
N PRO A 115 8.84 -8.99 24.32
CA PRO A 115 7.66 -8.37 23.72
C PRO A 115 6.57 -8.14 24.78
N PRO A 116 6.01 -6.93 24.89
CA PRO A 116 4.75 -6.70 25.58
C PRO A 116 3.64 -7.59 25.01
N ALA A 117 2.67 -7.98 25.84
CA ALA A 117 1.50 -8.69 25.36
C ALA A 117 0.59 -7.75 24.54
N GLY A 118 0.06 -8.24 23.42
CA GLY A 118 -0.79 -7.44 22.54
C GLY A 118 0.01 -6.68 21.47
N GLU A 119 -0.56 -5.57 21.01
CA GLU A 119 -0.06 -4.78 19.86
C GLU A 119 0.76 -3.58 20.31
N PHE A 120 1.94 -3.39 19.70
CA PHE A 120 2.84 -2.28 20.01
C PHE A 120 3.72 -1.91 18.81
N SER A 121 4.20 -0.67 18.78
CA SER A 121 5.23 -0.24 17.81
C SER A 121 6.60 -0.67 18.33
N LEU A 122 7.27 -1.55 17.59
CA LEU A 122 8.60 -2.04 17.96
C LEU A 122 9.69 -1.04 17.57
N LEU A 123 9.58 -0.43 16.39
CA LEU A 123 10.61 0.46 15.86
C LEU A 123 10.04 1.46 14.86
N ASN A 124 10.55 2.69 14.91
CA ASN A 124 10.44 3.66 13.81
C ASN A 124 11.82 3.90 13.22
N TYR A 125 11.91 3.92 11.89
CA TYR A 125 13.14 4.13 11.18
C TYR A 125 12.98 5.01 9.95
N SER A 126 14.10 5.55 9.47
CA SER A 126 14.13 6.33 8.24
C SER A 126 15.35 5.97 7.39
N LEU A 127 15.17 6.02 6.07
CA LEU A 127 16.22 5.88 5.08
C LEU A 127 16.27 7.14 4.20
N PRO A 128 17.44 7.79 4.04
CA PRO A 128 17.57 8.98 3.21
C PRO A 128 17.71 8.66 1.70
N TYR A 129 17.60 7.39 1.32
CA TYR A 129 17.76 6.93 -0.06
C TYR A 129 16.81 5.77 -0.38
N LEU A 130 16.66 5.51 -1.68
CA LEU A 130 15.99 4.33 -2.24
C LEU A 130 17.00 3.50 -3.02
N LEU A 131 17.05 2.20 -2.75
CA LEU A 131 17.88 1.26 -3.52
C LEU A 131 17.30 1.03 -4.93
N SER A 132 15.98 0.97 -5.03
CA SER A 132 15.25 0.86 -6.29
C SER A 132 14.01 1.75 -6.26
N VAL A 133 13.71 2.37 -7.39
CA VAL A 133 12.48 3.17 -7.54
C VAL A 133 11.38 2.22 -8.03
N PRO A 134 10.26 2.06 -7.31
CA PRO A 134 9.22 1.10 -7.68
C PRO A 134 8.43 1.49 -8.93
N PHE A 135 8.35 2.79 -9.23
CA PHE A 135 7.59 3.33 -10.36
C PHE A 135 8.32 4.47 -11.03
N ARG A 136 8.27 4.52 -12.37
CA ARG A 136 8.68 5.70 -13.14
C ARG A 136 7.51 6.23 -13.95
N LEU A 137 7.23 7.51 -13.75
CA LEU A 137 6.22 8.25 -14.48
C LEU A 137 6.89 9.20 -15.47
N PHE A 138 6.57 9.05 -16.75
CA PHE A 138 7.08 9.88 -17.84
C PHE A 138 5.94 10.74 -18.40
N PRO A 139 5.77 11.99 -17.94
CA PRO A 139 4.79 12.91 -18.49
C PRO A 139 5.31 13.58 -19.77
N ALA A 140 4.45 13.74 -20.75
CA ALA A 140 4.70 14.50 -21.98
C ALA A 140 3.47 15.34 -22.36
N VAL A 141 3.72 16.53 -22.93
CA VAL A 141 2.67 17.44 -23.39
C VAL A 141 2.94 17.82 -24.85
N GLU A 142 1.98 17.53 -25.72
CA GLU A 142 2.04 17.85 -27.14
C GLU A 142 0.92 18.85 -27.49
N GLU A 143 1.26 19.89 -28.22
CA GLU A 143 0.27 20.84 -28.73
C GLU A 143 -0.40 20.26 -29.97
N LEU A 144 -1.73 20.27 -29.98
CA LEU A 144 -2.53 19.84 -31.10
C LEU A 144 -3.13 21.06 -31.80
N ALA A 145 -3.50 20.89 -33.06
CA ALA A 145 -4.17 21.96 -33.82
C ALA A 145 -5.50 22.39 -33.16
N HIS A 146 -5.90 23.64 -33.42
CA HIS A 146 -7.18 24.23 -32.99
C HIS A 146 -7.33 24.40 -31.47
N GLY A 147 -6.27 24.80 -30.77
CA GLY A 147 -6.33 25.08 -29.33
C GLY A 147 -6.62 23.84 -28.49
N LYS A 148 -5.96 22.74 -28.85
CA LYS A 148 -6.01 21.48 -28.13
C LYS A 148 -4.60 21.09 -27.70
N ALA A 149 -4.49 20.24 -26.69
CA ALA A 149 -3.23 19.61 -26.35
C ALA A 149 -3.47 18.15 -25.96
N GLU A 150 -2.46 17.32 -26.09
CA GLU A 150 -2.46 15.95 -25.58
C GLU A 150 -1.45 15.84 -24.44
N VAL A 151 -1.92 15.40 -23.28
CA VAL A 151 -1.07 15.01 -22.16
C VAL A 151 -0.94 13.49 -22.19
N THR A 152 0.27 13.00 -22.38
CA THR A 152 0.58 11.56 -22.29
C THR A 152 1.28 11.27 -20.98
N LEU A 153 0.75 10.32 -20.21
CA LEU A 153 1.30 9.82 -18.96
C LEU A 153 1.67 8.36 -19.15
N ARG A 154 2.97 8.06 -19.17
CA ARG A 154 3.47 6.70 -19.30
C ARG A 154 4.02 6.23 -17.96
N LEU A 155 3.41 5.21 -17.39
CA LEU A 155 3.77 4.67 -16.09
C LEU A 155 4.40 3.28 -16.28
N ARG A 156 5.61 3.12 -15.76
CA ARG A 156 6.35 1.87 -15.74
C ARG A 156 6.48 1.37 -14.30
N ALA A 157 6.11 0.11 -14.07
CA ALA A 157 6.27 -0.57 -12.79
C ALA A 157 7.63 -1.28 -12.75
N ASP A 158 8.64 -0.62 -12.17
CA ASP A 158 9.98 -1.17 -11.95
C ASP A 158 10.04 -2.05 -10.67
N LEU A 159 8.91 -2.66 -10.32
CA LEU A 159 8.78 -3.66 -9.26
C LEU A 159 9.12 -5.05 -9.81
N PRO A 160 9.57 -5.98 -8.94
CA PRO A 160 9.70 -7.39 -9.31
C PRO A 160 8.40 -7.97 -9.87
N GLU A 161 8.48 -8.88 -10.84
CA GLU A 161 7.31 -9.44 -11.54
C GLU A 161 6.37 -10.21 -10.61
N GLN A 162 6.83 -10.71 -9.47
CA GLN A 162 5.99 -11.36 -8.46
C GLN A 162 5.15 -10.38 -7.63
N CYS A 163 5.48 -9.09 -7.66
CA CYS A 163 4.79 -8.05 -6.90
C CYS A 163 3.62 -7.48 -7.71
N SER A 164 2.60 -6.99 -6.99
CA SER A 164 1.53 -6.23 -7.61
C SER A 164 1.17 -5.04 -6.74
N ALA A 165 1.06 -3.89 -7.39
CA ALA A 165 0.57 -2.68 -6.75
C ALA A 165 -0.94 -2.54 -6.91
N ALA A 166 -1.54 -1.87 -5.95
CA ALA A 166 -2.94 -1.57 -5.87
C ALA A 166 -3.18 -0.08 -5.65
N ASN A 167 -4.42 0.35 -5.87
CA ASN A 167 -4.88 1.71 -5.55
C ASN A 167 -4.00 2.80 -6.17
N LEU A 168 -3.56 2.61 -7.41
CA LEU A 168 -2.70 3.57 -8.09
C LEU A 168 -3.54 4.76 -8.58
N CYS A 169 -3.05 5.96 -8.32
CA CYS A 169 -3.65 7.20 -8.76
C CYS A 169 -2.55 8.11 -9.30
N VAL A 170 -2.54 8.30 -10.61
CA VAL A 170 -1.71 9.32 -11.26
C VAL A 170 -2.53 10.59 -11.39
N SER A 171 -1.94 11.73 -11.07
CA SER A 171 -2.62 13.02 -11.14
C SER A 171 -1.73 14.07 -11.77
N VAL A 172 -2.32 14.94 -12.59
CA VAL A 172 -1.63 16.09 -13.21
C VAL A 172 -2.54 17.31 -13.19
N SER A 173 -2.00 18.44 -12.74
CA SER A 173 -2.69 19.73 -12.84
C SER A 173 -2.59 20.26 -14.27
N ILE A 174 -3.72 20.73 -14.80
CA ILE A 174 -3.84 21.21 -16.17
C ILE A 174 -4.18 22.71 -16.17
N PRO A 175 -3.97 23.42 -17.30
CA PRO A 175 -4.26 24.85 -17.40
C PRO A 175 -5.72 25.19 -17.10
N LYS A 176 -5.95 26.35 -16.46
CA LYS A 176 -7.30 26.82 -16.09
C LYS A 176 -8.19 27.12 -17.30
N SER A 177 -7.58 27.35 -18.46
CA SER A 177 -8.27 27.56 -19.74
C SER A 177 -8.90 26.27 -20.29
N THR A 178 -8.67 25.10 -19.68
CA THR A 178 -9.24 23.82 -20.13
C THR A 178 -10.76 23.79 -19.96
N THR A 179 -11.48 23.56 -21.06
CA THR A 179 -12.95 23.48 -21.07
C THR A 179 -13.46 22.04 -21.02
N SER A 180 -12.75 21.10 -21.65
CA SER A 180 -13.07 19.68 -21.62
C SER A 180 -11.83 18.81 -21.80
N ALA A 181 -11.93 17.55 -21.38
CA ALA A 181 -10.89 16.55 -21.54
C ALA A 181 -11.49 15.22 -22.01
N SER A 182 -10.89 14.62 -23.03
CA SER A 182 -11.19 13.26 -23.50
C SER A 182 -10.05 12.35 -23.06
N LEU A 183 -10.40 11.26 -22.36
CA LEU A 183 -9.45 10.43 -21.64
C LEU A 183 -9.44 9.03 -22.25
N GLU A 184 -8.25 8.57 -22.65
CA GLU A 184 -8.03 7.29 -23.32
C GLU A 184 -6.93 6.51 -22.58
N VAL A 185 -7.18 5.23 -22.31
CA VAL A 185 -6.22 4.32 -21.70
C VAL A 185 -5.71 3.35 -22.77
N SER A 186 -4.40 3.16 -22.85
CA SER A 186 -3.76 2.22 -23.77
C SER A 186 -2.77 1.32 -23.03
N PRO A 187 -2.94 -0.02 -23.05
CA PRO A 187 -4.07 -0.77 -23.62
C PRO A 187 -5.37 -0.59 -22.81
N PRO A 188 -6.57 -0.76 -23.42
CA PRO A 188 -7.84 -0.60 -22.73
C PRO A 188 -8.03 -1.72 -21.70
N ILE A 189 -7.86 -1.40 -20.42
CA ILE A 189 -7.99 -2.34 -19.30
C ILE A 189 -9.15 -1.87 -18.42
N LEU A 190 -10.13 -2.76 -18.17
CA LEU A 190 -11.33 -2.48 -17.37
C LEU A 190 -11.06 -2.01 -15.93
N SER A 191 -9.88 -2.32 -15.37
CA SER A 191 -9.47 -1.91 -14.02
C SER A 191 -8.86 -0.51 -13.97
N GLN A 192 -8.83 0.21 -15.10
CA GLN A 192 -8.30 1.55 -15.22
C GLN A 192 -9.38 2.54 -15.68
N GLY A 193 -9.32 3.76 -15.19
CA GLY A 193 -10.25 4.82 -15.56
C GLY A 193 -9.59 6.20 -15.50
N GLY A 194 -10.03 7.11 -16.35
CA GLY A 194 -9.65 8.51 -16.29
C GLY A 194 -10.78 9.36 -15.73
N GLU A 195 -10.42 10.37 -14.95
CA GLU A 195 -11.34 11.38 -14.46
C GLU A 195 -10.78 12.78 -14.72
N PHE A 196 -11.61 13.68 -15.23
CA PHE A 196 -11.31 15.10 -15.32
C PHE A 196 -12.14 15.83 -14.27
N ILE A 197 -11.46 16.57 -13.39
CA ILE A 197 -12.07 17.32 -12.29
C ILE A 197 -11.95 18.81 -12.61
N PRO A 198 -12.99 19.46 -13.17
CA PRO A 198 -12.91 20.84 -13.64
C PRO A 198 -12.69 21.86 -12.51
N SER A 199 -13.28 21.63 -11.34
CA SER A 199 -13.16 22.51 -10.17
C SER A 199 -11.73 22.62 -9.63
N GLU A 200 -10.91 21.58 -9.85
CA GLU A 200 -9.53 21.52 -9.41
C GLU A 200 -8.52 21.68 -10.55
N HIS A 201 -9.00 21.84 -11.79
CA HIS A 201 -8.20 21.85 -13.00
C HIS A 201 -7.20 20.69 -13.02
N ARG A 202 -7.72 19.47 -12.88
CA ARG A 202 -6.91 18.27 -12.68
C ARG A 202 -7.41 17.09 -13.49
N VAL A 203 -6.49 16.32 -14.06
CA VAL A 203 -6.78 15.02 -14.65
C VAL A 203 -6.20 13.95 -13.74
N GLN A 204 -7.00 12.92 -13.47
CA GLN A 204 -6.62 11.75 -12.68
C GLN A 204 -6.74 10.49 -13.52
N TRP A 205 -5.80 9.58 -13.35
CA TRP A 205 -5.80 8.24 -13.91
C TRP A 205 -5.73 7.24 -12.77
N LEU A 206 -6.85 6.53 -12.58
CA LEU A 206 -7.11 5.61 -11.49
C LEU A 206 -6.91 4.19 -11.98
N MET A 207 -6.17 3.38 -11.24
CA MET A 207 -5.93 1.98 -11.57
C MET A 207 -6.03 1.12 -10.31
N LYS A 208 -6.92 0.14 -10.32
CA LYS A 208 -7.11 -0.74 -9.15
C LYS A 208 -5.91 -1.62 -8.87
N LYS A 209 -5.21 -2.06 -9.93
CA LYS A 209 -4.11 -3.01 -9.84
C LYS A 209 -3.14 -2.86 -11.02
N MET A 210 -1.85 -3.07 -10.76
CA MET A 210 -0.79 -3.14 -11.76
C MET A 210 0.23 -4.22 -11.38
N GLN A 211 0.72 -4.98 -12.36
CA GLN A 211 1.74 -6.01 -12.16
C GLN A 211 3.15 -5.38 -12.21
N GLY A 212 4.10 -5.88 -11.41
CA GLY A 212 5.51 -5.53 -11.60
C GLY A 212 6.01 -5.90 -13.00
N GLY A 213 6.94 -5.12 -13.53
CA GLY A 213 7.45 -5.25 -14.90
C GLY A 213 6.54 -4.70 -16.00
N SER A 214 5.30 -4.31 -15.69
CA SER A 214 4.36 -3.81 -16.70
C SER A 214 4.56 -2.32 -17.03
N GLU A 215 4.10 -1.93 -18.22
CA GLU A 215 4.06 -0.55 -18.69
C GLU A 215 2.68 -0.25 -19.27
N VAL A 216 2.13 0.91 -18.90
CA VAL A 216 0.82 1.37 -19.33
C VAL A 216 0.86 2.86 -19.67
N VAL A 217 -0.01 3.27 -20.59
CA VAL A 217 -0.07 4.64 -21.09
C VAL A 217 -1.47 5.20 -20.96
N PHE A 218 -1.55 6.43 -20.48
CA PHE A 218 -2.78 7.20 -20.41
C PHE A 218 -2.65 8.47 -21.23
N ARG A 219 -3.67 8.80 -22.01
CA ARG A 219 -3.72 10.00 -22.85
C ARG A 219 -4.93 10.84 -22.48
N ALA A 220 -4.70 12.12 -22.22
CA ALA A 220 -5.73 13.11 -22.01
C ALA A 220 -5.66 14.17 -23.11
N ARG A 221 -6.65 14.17 -24.01
CA ARG A 221 -6.83 15.21 -25.02
C ARG A 221 -7.62 16.36 -24.42
N LEU A 222 -6.98 17.49 -24.23
CA LEU A 222 -7.55 18.70 -23.65
C LEU A 222 -8.02 19.64 -24.76
N ALA A 223 -9.16 20.29 -24.53
CA ALA A 223 -9.63 21.41 -25.34
C ALA A 223 -9.62 22.68 -24.50
N PHE A 224 -9.12 23.78 -25.05
CA PHE A 224 -9.01 25.06 -24.34
C PHE A 224 -10.08 26.05 -24.79
N ASN A 225 -10.32 27.06 -23.95
CA ASN A 225 -11.22 28.16 -24.28
C ASN A 225 -10.58 29.04 -25.37
N PRO A 226 -11.21 29.19 -26.55
CA PRO A 226 -10.64 29.95 -27.67
C PRO A 226 -10.58 31.47 -27.41
N SER A 227 -11.30 31.98 -26.40
CA SER A 227 -11.26 33.40 -26.01
C SER A 227 -10.07 33.76 -25.13
N LEU A 228 -9.32 32.76 -24.63
CA LEU A 228 -8.14 32.95 -23.80
C LEU A 228 -6.87 32.63 -24.61
N PRO A 229 -5.70 33.18 -24.23
CA PRO A 229 -4.43 32.76 -24.79
C PRO A 229 -4.21 31.25 -24.64
N LEU A 230 -3.53 30.65 -25.62
CA LEU A 230 -3.16 29.25 -25.55
C LEU A 230 -2.20 29.02 -24.37
N PRO A 231 -2.41 27.94 -23.60
CA PRO A 231 -1.61 27.69 -22.42
C PRO A 231 -0.18 27.32 -22.80
N THR A 232 0.77 27.81 -22.01
CA THR A 232 2.18 27.44 -22.12
C THR A 232 2.46 26.12 -21.38
N ARG A 233 3.57 25.44 -21.73
CA ARG A 233 4.00 24.22 -21.02
C ARG A 233 4.20 24.42 -19.51
N ALA A 234 4.52 25.63 -19.07
CA ALA A 234 4.73 25.95 -17.66
C ALA A 234 3.43 25.95 -16.82
N GLU A 235 2.27 26.04 -17.47
CA GLU A 235 0.96 25.99 -16.79
C GLU A 235 0.53 24.57 -16.44
N PHE A 236 1.19 23.56 -17.00
CA PHE A 236 0.99 22.17 -16.61
C PHE A 236 1.78 21.90 -15.33
N GLY A 237 1.08 21.44 -14.29
CA GLY A 237 1.71 21.12 -13.01
C GLY A 237 2.50 19.82 -13.03
N PRO A 238 3.22 19.52 -11.94
CA PRO A 238 3.94 18.26 -11.81
C PRO A 238 2.95 17.08 -11.83
N ALA A 239 3.38 15.98 -12.44
CA ALA A 239 2.63 14.73 -12.37
C ALA A 239 2.98 13.98 -11.07
N THR A 240 1.98 13.56 -10.33
CA THR A 240 2.12 12.85 -9.05
C THR A 240 1.56 11.44 -9.16
N LEU A 241 2.09 10.52 -8.36
CA LEU A 241 1.63 9.13 -8.28
C LEU A 241 1.45 8.75 -6.81
N GLY A 242 0.23 8.34 -6.45
CA GLY A 242 -0.06 7.58 -5.23
C GLY A 242 -0.24 6.11 -5.55
N PHE A 243 0.20 5.22 -4.66
CA PHE A 243 0.12 3.77 -4.84
C PHE A 243 0.26 3.04 -3.50
N GLU A 244 -0.13 1.77 -3.51
CA GLU A 244 0.13 0.82 -2.42
C GLU A 244 0.76 -0.45 -3.00
N VAL A 245 1.80 -1.00 -2.34
CA VAL A 245 2.39 -2.30 -2.73
C VAL A 245 2.37 -3.22 -1.51
N PRO A 246 1.35 -4.09 -1.40
CA PRO A 246 1.28 -5.05 -0.29
C PRO A 246 2.45 -6.03 -0.35
N MET A 247 2.91 -6.47 0.84
CA MET A 247 3.95 -7.50 0.97
C MET A 247 5.28 -7.15 0.28
N TYR A 248 5.59 -5.86 0.11
CA TYR A 248 6.82 -5.38 -0.50
C TYR A 248 7.38 -4.21 0.31
N ASN A 249 8.65 -4.33 0.70
CA ASN A 249 9.39 -3.30 1.42
C ASN A 249 10.49 -2.76 0.50
N VAL A 250 10.59 -1.43 0.37
CA VAL A 250 11.65 -0.79 -0.41
C VAL A 250 12.97 -0.72 0.35
N SER A 251 12.94 -0.83 1.69
CA SER A 251 14.15 -0.91 2.52
C SER A 251 14.91 -2.23 2.38
N SER A 252 14.32 -3.25 1.73
CA SER A 252 14.83 -4.62 1.72
C SER A 252 14.99 -5.24 3.11
N LEU A 253 14.24 -4.76 4.13
CA LEU A 253 14.05 -5.49 5.38
C LEU A 253 13.37 -6.83 5.06
N GLN A 254 14.14 -7.91 5.14
CA GLN A 254 13.66 -9.28 5.02
C GLN A 254 13.54 -9.88 6.43
N GLY A 255 12.42 -10.55 6.69
CA GLY A 255 12.19 -11.34 7.90
C GLY A 255 12.59 -12.79 7.74
#